data_AF-A0A7D4AR11-F1
#
_entry.id   AF-A0A7D4AR11-F1
#
_cell.length_a   1.000
_cell.length_b   1.000
_cell.length_c   1.000
_cell.angle_alpha   90.00
_cell.angle_beta   90.00
_cell.angle_gamma   90.00
#
_symmetry.space_group_name_H-M   'P 1'
#
loop_
_entity.id
_entity.type
_entity.pdbx_description
1 polymer ?
#
loop_
_entity_poly.entity_id
_entity_poly.type
_entity_poly.pdbx_seq_one_letter_code
_entity_poly.pdbx_strand_id
1 'polypeptide(L)'
;MYFKLELIPVPVSDIDRAKKFYIDQVGFLLDHDVRPAPAVRVVQLTPPGSACSIVLAFGLAGLTMPAGVLRGLHLVVPDIVQARAELVERGVTMSEIHSLGGGIRHAGFQDPDGNTWTLQELSSRW
;
A
#
# COMPACT_ATOMS: atom_id res chain seq x y z
N MET A 1 -12.69 13.86 -21.60
CA MET A 1 -11.40 13.18 -21.37
C MET A 1 -11.37 12.72 -19.92
N TYR A 2 -10.93 11.48 -19.65
CA TYR A 2 -10.89 10.91 -18.30
C TYR A 2 -9.43 10.61 -17.92
N PHE A 3 -9.00 11.11 -16.77
CA PHE A 3 -7.68 10.81 -16.20
C PHE A 3 -7.90 9.93 -14.96
N LYS A 4 -7.44 8.68 -15.01
CA LYS A 4 -7.50 7.75 -13.87
C LYS A 4 -6.10 7.57 -13.30
N LEU A 5 -6.00 7.66 -11.99
CA LEU A 5 -4.78 7.34 -11.24
C LEU A 5 -4.79 5.83 -10.94
N GLU A 6 -4.09 5.04 -11.75
CA GLU A 6 -4.17 3.57 -11.68
C GLU A 6 -2.88 2.89 -11.20
N LEU A 7 -1.78 3.66 -11.04
CA LEU A 7 -0.49 3.10 -10.66
C LEU A 7 0.34 4.08 -9.84
N ILE A 8 0.77 3.64 -8.66
CA ILE A 8 1.68 4.39 -7.77
C ILE A 8 2.99 3.60 -7.56
N PRO A 9 4.15 4.13 -7.94
CA PRO A 9 5.42 3.50 -7.61
C PRO A 9 5.69 3.58 -6.11
N VAL A 10 5.97 2.44 -5.47
CA VAL A 10 6.36 2.37 -4.06
C VAL A 10 7.82 1.93 -3.96
N PRO A 11 8.74 2.80 -3.51
CA PRO A 11 10.16 2.50 -3.50
C PRO A 11 10.53 1.62 -2.31
N VAL A 12 11.11 0.46 -2.62
CA VAL A 12 11.51 -0.57 -1.67
C VAL A 12 12.94 -1.01 -1.96
N SER A 13 13.70 -1.39 -0.94
CA SER A 13 15.08 -1.85 -1.13
C SER A 13 15.17 -3.31 -1.59
N ASP A 14 14.15 -4.11 -1.28
CA ASP A 14 14.05 -5.52 -1.64
C ASP A 14 12.61 -5.86 -2.09
N ILE A 15 12.46 -6.18 -3.38
CA ILE A 15 11.15 -6.49 -3.99
C ILE A 15 10.54 -7.75 -3.40
N ASP A 16 11.31 -8.79 -3.11
CA ASP A 16 10.74 -10.07 -2.63
C ASP A 16 10.26 -9.93 -1.18
N ARG A 17 11.02 -9.22 -0.34
CA ARG A 17 10.61 -8.89 1.03
C ARG A 17 9.35 -8.03 1.05
N ALA A 18 9.31 -6.98 0.24
CA ALA A 18 8.15 -6.10 0.13
C ALA A 18 6.93 -6.84 -0.42
N LYS A 19 7.10 -7.61 -1.50
CA LYS A 19 6.02 -8.41 -2.09
C LYS A 19 5.42 -9.37 -1.07
N LYS A 20 6.23 -10.07 -0.29
CA LYS A 20 5.76 -10.95 0.79
C LYS A 20 4.93 -10.18 1.82
N PHE A 21 5.38 -9.00 2.25
CA PHE A 21 4.64 -8.16 3.19
C PHE A 21 3.28 -7.74 2.62
N TYR A 22 3.26 -7.17 1.41
CA TYR A 22 2.03 -6.68 0.81
C TYR A 22 1.02 -7.79 0.51
N ILE A 23 1.46 -8.97 0.06
CA ILE A 23 0.57 -10.11 -0.21
C ILE A 23 0.14 -10.79 1.09
N ASP A 24 1.09 -11.29 1.87
CA ASP A 24 0.79 -12.22 2.96
C ASP A 24 0.24 -11.49 4.20
N GLN A 25 0.69 -10.26 4.46
CA GLN A 25 0.30 -9.52 5.66
C GLN A 25 -0.79 -8.49 5.34
N VAL A 26 -0.57 -7.63 4.34
CA VAL A 26 -1.54 -6.57 4.01
C VAL A 26 -2.73 -7.12 3.21
N GLY A 27 -2.53 -8.19 2.43
CA GLY A 27 -3.59 -8.83 1.65
C GLY A 27 -3.79 -8.25 0.25
N PHE A 28 -2.79 -7.59 -0.33
CA PHE A 28 -2.85 -7.10 -1.71
C PHE A 28 -2.78 -8.27 -2.70
N LEU A 29 -3.49 -8.13 -3.81
CA LEU A 29 -3.52 -9.12 -4.88
C LEU A 29 -2.31 -8.91 -5.80
N LEU A 30 -1.61 -10.00 -6.15
CA LEU A 30 -0.55 -9.97 -7.14
C LEU A 30 -1.12 -10.00 -8.54
N ASP A 31 -0.93 -8.91 -9.29
CA ASP A 31 -1.37 -8.81 -10.68
C ASP A 31 -0.27 -9.31 -11.62
N HIS A 32 0.95 -8.81 -11.42
CA HIS A 32 2.10 -9.09 -12.28
C HIS A 32 3.40 -9.22 -11.47
N ASP A 33 4.25 -10.16 -11.85
CA ASP A 33 5.67 -10.23 -11.45
C ASP A 33 6.46 -10.64 -12.69
N VAL A 34 7.04 -9.64 -13.38
CA VAL A 34 7.65 -9.83 -14.70
C VAL A 34 9.06 -9.27 -14.75
N ARG A 35 9.88 -9.87 -15.62
CA ARG A 35 11.26 -9.43 -15.91
C ARG A 35 11.39 -9.09 -17.41
N PRO A 36 11.01 -7.87 -17.82
CA PRO A 36 11.01 -7.50 -19.23
C PRO A 36 12.43 -7.39 -19.83
N ALA A 37 13.46 -7.28 -18.99
CA ALA A 37 14.87 -7.34 -19.38
C ALA A 37 15.71 -7.94 -18.24
N PRO A 38 16.95 -8.41 -18.49
CA PRO A 38 17.78 -9.09 -17.48
C PRO A 38 17.98 -8.31 -16.17
N ALA A 39 18.07 -6.97 -16.25
CA ALA A 39 18.29 -6.08 -15.11
C ALA A 39 17.03 -5.31 -14.68
N VAL A 40 15.84 -5.71 -15.15
CA VAL A 40 14.57 -5.04 -14.86
C VAL A 40 13.60 -6.04 -14.24
N ARG A 41 12.96 -5.65 -13.15
CA ARG A 41 11.84 -6.38 -12.56
C ARG A 41 10.71 -5.41 -12.23
N VAL A 42 9.49 -5.83 -12.53
CA VAL A 42 8.27 -5.06 -12.25
C VAL A 42 7.28 -5.98 -11.55
N VAL A 43 6.91 -5.62 -10.33
CA VAL A 43 5.88 -6.30 -9.54
C VAL A 43 4.73 -5.33 -9.31
N GLN A 44 3.53 -5.72 -9.72
CA GLN A 44 2.31 -4.92 -9.53
C GLN A 44 1.36 -5.63 -8.58
N LEU A 45 0.85 -4.86 -7.61
CA LEU A 45 -0.01 -5.34 -6.55
C LEU A 45 -1.21 -4.42 -6.39
N THR A 46 -2.42 -4.97 -6.24
CA THR A 46 -3.65 -4.19 -6.09
C THR A 46 -4.27 -4.39 -4.71
N PRO A 47 -4.51 -3.31 -3.93
CA PRO A 47 -5.32 -3.38 -2.71
C PRO A 47 -6.72 -3.93 -3.03
N PRO A 48 -7.29 -4.84 -2.22
CA PRO A 48 -8.62 -5.37 -2.47
C PRO A 48 -9.68 -4.27 -2.63
N GLY A 49 -10.45 -4.33 -3.73
CA GLY A 49 -11.49 -3.34 -4.04
C GLY A 49 -10.98 -2.01 -4.64
N SER A 50 -9.67 -1.79 -4.74
CA SER A 50 -9.09 -0.61 -5.39
C SER A 50 -9.07 -0.76 -6.92
N ALA A 51 -9.25 0.35 -7.63
CA ALA A 51 -8.96 0.45 -9.07
C ALA A 51 -7.51 0.91 -9.35
N CYS A 52 -6.76 1.28 -8.30
CA CYS A 52 -5.39 1.75 -8.36
C CYS A 52 -4.45 0.73 -7.73
N SER A 53 -3.38 0.40 -8.44
CA SER A 53 -2.33 -0.53 -8.01
C SER A 53 -1.10 0.21 -7.49
N ILE A 54 -0.24 -0.52 -6.79
CA ILE A 54 1.16 -0.13 -6.56
C ILE A 54 2.10 -0.91 -7.46
N VAL A 55 3.24 -0.30 -7.78
CA VAL A 55 4.34 -0.99 -8.48
C VAL A 55 5.62 -0.94 -7.66
N LEU A 56 6.23 -2.11 -7.47
CA LEU A 56 7.58 -2.29 -6.95
C LEU A 56 8.49 -2.58 -8.15
N ALA A 57 9.47 -1.72 -8.40
CA ALA A 57 10.28 -1.81 -9.61
C ALA A 57 11.78 -1.72 -9.31
N PHE A 58 12.56 -2.47 -10.08
CA PHE A 58 14.01 -2.42 -10.11
C PHE A 58 14.49 -2.20 -11.55
N GLY A 59 15.55 -1.42 -11.73
CA GLY A 59 16.15 -1.16 -13.04
C GLY A 59 15.39 -0.15 -13.92
N LEU A 60 14.40 0.57 -13.37
CA LEU A 60 13.65 1.61 -14.08
C LEU A 60 13.96 2.99 -13.48
N ALA A 61 14.85 3.74 -14.15
CA ALA A 61 15.31 5.05 -13.67
C ALA A 61 14.15 6.03 -13.40
N GLY A 62 13.11 6.03 -14.24
CA GLY A 62 11.94 6.88 -14.08
C GLY A 62 11.08 6.60 -12.84
N LEU A 63 11.24 5.43 -12.20
CA LEU A 63 10.53 5.05 -10.97
C LEU A 63 11.45 5.02 -9.74
N THR A 64 12.74 5.34 -9.92
CA THR A 64 13.75 5.20 -8.86
C THR A 64 13.62 6.34 -7.85
N MET A 65 13.45 5.98 -6.59
CA MET A 65 13.41 6.88 -5.44
C MET A 65 14.09 6.19 -4.24
N PRO A 66 14.57 6.94 -3.23
CA PRO A 66 15.05 6.33 -1.99
C PRO A 66 13.97 5.43 -1.37
N ALA A 67 14.35 4.23 -0.97
CA ALA A 67 13.43 3.30 -0.32
C ALA A 67 12.85 3.92 0.95
N GLY A 68 11.57 3.70 1.20
CA GLY A 68 10.92 4.21 2.41
C GLY A 68 10.69 5.72 2.41
N VAL A 69 10.73 6.41 1.27
CA VAL A 69 10.52 7.87 1.20
C VAL A 69 9.04 8.26 1.16
N LEU A 70 8.13 7.34 0.77
CA LEU A 70 6.72 7.69 0.65
C LEU A 70 6.04 7.85 1.99
N ARG A 71 5.15 8.83 2.08
CA ARG A 71 4.40 9.15 3.30
C ARG A 71 2.92 9.26 3.02
N GLY A 72 2.12 8.62 3.86
CA GLY A 72 0.67 8.81 3.95
C GLY A 72 -0.09 8.31 2.73
N LEU A 73 0.19 7.10 2.23
CA LEU A 73 -0.69 6.47 1.24
C LEU A 73 -1.99 6.02 1.92
N HIS A 74 -3.14 6.52 1.46
CA HIS A 74 -4.43 6.27 2.09
C HIS A 74 -5.14 5.04 1.50
N LEU A 75 -5.50 4.10 2.37
CA LEU A 75 -6.44 3.02 2.09
C LEU A 75 -7.76 3.36 2.78
N VAL A 76 -8.79 3.67 1.99
CA VAL A 76 -10.11 4.03 2.53
C VAL A 76 -10.91 2.77 2.80
N VAL A 77 -11.37 2.62 4.03
CA VAL A 77 -12.11 1.45 4.51
C VAL A 77 -13.48 1.83 5.07
N PRO A 78 -14.47 0.94 5.00
CA PRO A 78 -15.80 1.18 5.58
C PRO A 78 -15.83 1.01 7.11
N ASP A 79 -14.98 0.14 7.65
CA ASP A 79 -14.84 -0.09 9.08
C ASP A 79 -13.35 -0.17 9.45
N ILE A 80 -12.83 0.88 10.07
CA ILE A 80 -11.42 0.93 10.47
C ILE A 80 -11.10 0.01 11.66
N VAL A 81 -12.08 -0.32 12.50
CA VAL A 81 -11.87 -1.24 13.63
C VAL A 81 -11.65 -2.65 13.10
N GLN A 82 -12.52 -3.08 12.19
CA GLN A 82 -12.39 -4.38 11.53
C GLN A 82 -11.10 -4.46 10.70
N ALA A 83 -10.86 -3.48 9.81
CA ALA A 83 -9.68 -3.50 8.94
C ALA A 83 -8.37 -3.50 9.73
N ARG A 84 -8.28 -2.71 10.81
CA ARG A 84 -7.11 -2.73 11.69
C ARG A 84 -6.94 -4.08 12.39
N ALA A 85 -8.02 -4.68 12.88
CA ALA A 85 -7.96 -5.98 13.55
C ALA A 85 -7.43 -7.08 12.62
N GLU A 86 -7.91 -7.14 11.37
CA GLU A 86 -7.44 -8.09 10.36
C GLU A 86 -5.95 -7.92 10.06
N LEU A 87 -5.46 -6.67 9.90
CA LEU A 87 -4.05 -6.41 9.66
C LEU A 87 -3.17 -6.81 10.85
N VAL A 88 -3.62 -6.53 12.08
CA VAL A 88 -2.92 -6.95 13.30
C VAL A 88 -2.87 -8.47 13.41
N GLU A 89 -3.97 -9.18 13.11
CA GLU A 89 -4.01 -10.65 13.11
C GLU A 89 -3.01 -11.25 12.11
N ARG A 90 -2.82 -10.60 10.96
CA ARG A 90 -1.82 -10.99 9.95
C ARG A 90 -0.39 -10.52 10.26
N GLY A 91 -0.17 -9.91 11.43
CA GLY A 91 1.16 -9.52 11.92
C GLY A 91 1.64 -8.13 11.51
N VAL A 92 0.77 -7.27 10.96
CA VAL A 92 1.12 -5.88 10.66
C VAL A 92 1.12 -5.05 11.94
N THR A 93 2.20 -4.31 12.18
CA THR A 93 2.27 -3.34 13.28
C THR A 93 1.44 -2.10 12.95
N MET A 94 0.26 -2.00 13.57
CA MET A 94 -0.66 -0.87 13.41
C MET A 94 -0.58 0.11 14.58
N SER A 95 -0.68 1.41 14.29
CA SER A 95 -0.89 2.44 15.33
C SER A 95 -2.26 2.29 16.02
N GLU A 96 -2.52 3.10 17.04
CA GLU A 96 -3.88 3.27 17.56
C GLU A 96 -4.80 3.93 16.52
N ILE A 97 -6.11 3.77 16.71
CA ILE A 97 -7.11 4.49 15.94
C ILE A 97 -7.28 5.87 16.56
N HIS A 98 -7.09 6.90 15.76
CA HIS A 98 -7.29 8.28 16.16
C HIS A 98 -8.53 8.85 15.44
N SER A 99 -9.32 9.65 16.17
CA SER A 99 -10.42 10.41 15.60
C SER A 99 -9.94 11.83 15.31
N LEU A 100 -10.18 12.32 14.09
CA LEU A 100 -9.85 13.68 13.67
C LEU A 100 -11.05 14.64 13.77
N GLY A 101 -12.18 14.15 14.30
CA GLY A 101 -13.45 14.87 14.24
C GLY A 101 -14.13 14.75 12.87
N GLY A 102 -15.37 15.22 12.77
CA GLY A 102 -16.11 15.24 11.51
C GLY A 102 -16.40 13.85 10.88
N GLY A 103 -16.39 12.78 11.68
CA GLY A 103 -16.59 11.41 11.18
C GLY A 103 -15.37 10.84 10.45
N ILE A 104 -14.16 11.37 10.70
CA ILE A 104 -12.92 10.89 10.11
C ILE A 104 -12.11 10.17 11.17
N ARG A 105 -11.74 8.91 10.90
CA ARG A 105 -10.83 8.11 11.73
C ARG A 105 -9.65 7.62 10.91
N HIS A 106 -8.49 7.49 11.56
CA HIS A 106 -7.28 6.99 10.92
C HIS A 106 -6.43 6.10 11.82
N ALA A 107 -5.70 5.18 11.21
CA ALA A 107 -4.68 4.34 11.83
C ALA A 107 -3.57 4.08 10.81
N GLY A 108 -2.32 4.14 11.22
CA GLY A 108 -1.17 4.02 10.33
C GLY A 108 -0.45 2.68 10.45
N PHE A 109 0.25 2.29 9.38
CA PHE A 109 1.28 1.27 9.41
C PHE A 109 2.42 1.63 8.46
N GLN A 110 3.50 0.85 8.53
CA GLN A 110 4.67 1.00 7.69
C GLN A 110 4.98 -0.33 6.99
N ASP A 111 5.45 -0.25 5.76
CA ASP A 111 6.06 -1.40 5.10
C ASP A 111 7.50 -1.65 5.63
N PRO A 112 8.17 -2.75 5.22
CA PRO A 112 9.51 -3.09 5.73
C PRO A 112 10.60 -2.06 5.45
N ASP A 113 10.36 -1.13 4.51
CA ASP A 113 11.28 -0.07 4.14
C ASP A 113 10.92 1.27 4.80
N GLY A 114 9.77 1.37 5.48
CA GLY A 114 9.30 2.58 6.15
C GLY A 114 8.41 3.48 5.30
N ASN A 115 7.89 3.00 4.16
CA ASN A 115 6.83 3.72 3.46
C ASN A 115 5.57 3.69 4.34
N THR A 116 4.97 4.86 4.59
CA THR A 116 3.83 4.95 5.53
C THR A 116 2.50 4.87 4.80
N TRP A 117 1.60 4.09 5.37
CA TRP A 117 0.23 3.89 4.94
C TRP A 117 -0.73 4.33 6.03
N THR A 118 -1.93 4.75 5.62
CA THR A 118 -3.00 5.22 6.49
C THR A 118 -4.28 4.49 6.13
N LEU A 119 -4.80 3.66 7.03
CA LEU A 119 -6.22 3.31 6.99
C LEU A 119 -7.02 4.56 7.31
N GLN A 120 -8.01 4.86 6.49
CA GLN A 120 -8.91 6.00 6.69
C GLN A 120 -10.35 5.55 6.57
N GLU A 121 -11.16 5.88 7.57
CA GLU A 121 -12.61 5.74 7.47
C GLU A 121 -13.24 7.13 7.38
N LEU A 122 -14.22 7.25 6.48
CA LEU A 122 -15.01 8.45 6.25
C LEU A 122 -16.49 8.10 6.45
N SER A 123 -17.07 8.48 7.58
CA SER A 123 -18.47 8.13 7.90
C SER A 123 -19.49 8.66 6.88
N SER A 124 -19.15 9.72 6.13
CA SER A 124 -20.03 10.31 5.10
C SER A 124 -20.02 9.60 3.76
N ARG A 125 -19.13 8.61 3.58
CA ARG A 125 -18.95 7.90 2.30
C ARG A 125 -19.85 6.66 2.18
N TRP A 126 -20.53 6.30 3.26
CA TRP A 126 -21.31 5.07 3.39
C TRP A 126 -22.71 5.37 3.91
#